data_AF-A0A7C5VA36-F1
#
_entry.id   AF-A0A7C5VA36-F1
#
_cell.length_a   1.000
_cell.length_b   1.000
_cell.length_c   1.000
_cell.angle_alpha   90.00
_cell.angle_beta   90.00
_cell.angle_gamma   90.00
#
_symmetry.space_group_name_H-M   'P 1'
#
loop_
_entity.id
_entity.type
_entity.pdbx_description
1 polymer ?
#
loop_
_entity_poly.entity_id
_entity_poly.type
_entity_poly.pdbx_seq_one_letter_code
_entity_poly.pdbx_strand_id
1 'polypeptide(L)'
;WPSRELFSTSLDGVEWSPPQEMFPQGVSTALRMYFYHAPNGRMLMIAGLRAGTQKVQEDLKGGIVVREIRADHTLGEVFVLQAPAALAADHRPPTFQHSPDAGFVDACRSLLADNVFLEQQDRGRLLGERRMKWHNASAWPGGKVPGDNDKWVCGKAFSFFRRPDGLLVGVCKMGWVTASADGGKTWSQPSVPPTFITGKAKAWAQQTRDGRYALVYNPTRRTRYPLIIVTSDDGQHFRDMRIVQGELPIQRYAGRDRSIGPQYTRGISHWADDGSRADQRVMWLAYSMNKEDIWVSRVPLPVKPDATSDDEPWNLYVPKWTRIQAIEGGGIRIEDRDPYDYARAIKVFCESRSVSVSLDVVADQVGRGTLQIELMGKFGSPRPVRISLLPQGQIHAADGQRDMPVGSYSAGQKVSLSIMADASRGRYALEINGRLVAREAEFAQPAEVLRQISLRSGEYRGIGGLNPVPPGTDRPTEPCSYQIANLRISTSSGE
;
A
#
# COMPACT_ATOMS: atom_id res chain seq x y z
N TRP A 1 13.32 -21.94 9.75
CA TRP A 1 12.85 -22.53 8.48
C TRP A 1 11.76 -23.54 8.85
N PRO A 2 10.64 -23.68 8.10
CA PRO A 2 10.43 -23.33 6.69
C PRO A 2 9.77 -21.97 6.44
N SER A 3 10.06 -21.38 5.28
CA SER A 3 9.33 -20.24 4.69
C SER A 3 8.61 -20.72 3.44
N ARG A 4 7.47 -20.12 3.11
CA ARG A 4 6.67 -20.42 1.91
C ARG A 4 6.46 -19.13 1.11
N GLU A 5 6.52 -19.22 -0.20
CA GLU A 5 6.14 -18.14 -1.11
C GLU A 5 4.71 -18.41 -1.58
N LEU A 6 3.83 -17.42 -1.39
CA LEU A 6 2.39 -17.55 -1.60
C LEU A 6 1.92 -16.57 -2.65
N PHE A 7 0.85 -16.92 -3.35
CA PHE A 7 0.11 -16.02 -4.23
C PHE A 7 -1.40 -16.14 -3.98
N SER A 8 -2.13 -15.12 -4.40
CA SER A 8 -3.60 -15.09 -4.39
C SER A 8 -4.05 -14.36 -5.65
N THR A 9 -5.29 -14.63 -6.08
CA THR A 9 -5.87 -14.08 -7.31
C THR A 9 -7.19 -13.40 -7.01
N SER A 10 -7.53 -12.39 -7.80
CA SER A 10 -8.78 -11.64 -7.70
C SER A 10 -9.16 -11.10 -9.07
N LEU A 11 -10.45 -11.10 -9.38
CA LEU A 11 -11.00 -10.55 -10.63
C LEU A 11 -11.32 -9.05 -10.51
N ASP A 12 -11.59 -8.56 -9.31
CA ASP A 12 -12.00 -7.18 -9.03
C ASP A 12 -11.00 -6.41 -8.14
N GLY A 13 -10.01 -7.10 -7.59
CA GLY A 13 -9.04 -6.60 -6.62
C GLY A 13 -9.59 -6.37 -5.22
N VAL A 14 -10.81 -6.83 -4.93
CA VAL A 14 -11.52 -6.71 -3.65
C VAL A 14 -11.72 -8.08 -3.01
N GLU A 15 -12.28 -9.03 -3.77
CA GLU A 15 -12.47 -10.40 -3.32
C GLU A 15 -11.29 -11.27 -3.79
N TRP A 16 -10.57 -11.86 -2.85
CA TRP A 16 -9.33 -12.58 -3.10
C TRP A 16 -9.47 -14.06 -2.76
N SER A 17 -8.90 -14.93 -3.60
CA SER A 17 -8.78 -16.35 -3.29
C SER A 17 -7.95 -16.58 -2.02
N PRO A 18 -8.16 -17.68 -1.28
CA PRO A 18 -7.22 -18.10 -0.26
C PRO A 18 -5.79 -18.17 -0.82
N PRO A 19 -4.76 -17.83 -0.01
CA PRO A 19 -3.39 -17.88 -0.47
C PRO A 19 -2.99 -19.31 -0.79
N GLN A 20 -2.34 -19.51 -1.94
CA GLN A 20 -1.84 -20.78 -2.43
C GLN A 20 -0.31 -20.75 -2.50
N GLU A 21 0.33 -21.91 -2.31
CA GLU A 21 1.77 -22.02 -2.47
C GLU A 21 2.17 -21.86 -3.95
N MET A 22 3.12 -20.97 -4.20
CA MET A 22 3.69 -20.79 -5.54
C MET A 22 4.46 -22.04 -5.98
N PHE A 23 5.23 -22.60 -5.04
CA PHE A 23 6.08 -23.77 -5.22
C PHE A 23 5.99 -24.67 -3.99
N PRO A 24 6.23 -25.99 -4.15
CA PRO A 24 6.24 -26.92 -3.02
C PRO A 24 7.18 -26.46 -1.89
N GLN A 25 6.73 -26.61 -0.65
CA GLN A 25 7.59 -26.41 0.52
C GLN A 25 8.91 -27.17 0.38
N GLY A 26 10.05 -26.47 0.48
CA GLY A 26 11.35 -27.07 0.17
C GLY A 26 12.06 -26.38 -0.98
N VAL A 27 11.30 -25.90 -1.96
CA VAL A 27 11.85 -25.58 -3.27
C VAL A 27 12.29 -24.12 -3.38
N SER A 28 11.53 -23.19 -2.79
CA SER A 28 11.71 -21.76 -3.05
C SER A 28 12.21 -20.95 -1.86
N THR A 29 12.71 -19.76 -2.18
CA THR A 29 13.11 -18.67 -1.29
C THR A 29 12.58 -17.35 -1.86
N ALA A 30 12.31 -16.39 -0.97
CA ALA A 30 11.85 -15.07 -1.38
C ALA A 30 12.80 -14.37 -2.36
N LEU A 31 12.20 -13.79 -3.42
CA LEU A 31 12.82 -13.03 -4.49
C LEU A 31 12.29 -11.57 -4.51
N ARG A 32 12.85 -10.70 -5.37
CA ARG A 32 12.37 -9.31 -5.55
C ARG A 32 11.29 -9.15 -6.62
N MET A 33 11.23 -10.09 -7.56
CA MET A 33 10.29 -10.18 -8.68
C MET A 33 9.74 -11.60 -8.75
N TYR A 34 8.51 -11.79 -9.23
CA TYR A 34 7.84 -13.10 -9.18
C TYR A 34 7.07 -13.47 -10.44
N PHE A 35 6.75 -12.51 -11.31
CA PHE A 35 5.94 -12.72 -12.50
C PHE A 35 6.63 -12.14 -13.72
N TYR A 36 6.58 -12.87 -14.83
CA TYR A 36 7.15 -12.49 -16.12
C TYR A 36 6.23 -12.93 -17.26
N HIS A 37 5.62 -11.97 -17.93
CA HIS A 37 4.86 -12.13 -19.15
C HIS A 37 5.83 -12.13 -20.32
N ALA A 38 6.05 -13.31 -20.89
CA ALA A 38 6.99 -13.51 -21.98
C ALA A 38 6.43 -12.98 -23.32
N PRO A 39 7.31 -12.64 -24.28
CA PRO A 39 6.89 -12.14 -25.60
C PRO A 39 5.95 -13.07 -26.37
N ASN A 40 5.95 -14.37 -26.06
CA ASN A 40 5.06 -15.36 -26.66
C ASN A 40 3.70 -15.49 -25.93
N GLY A 41 3.35 -14.54 -25.06
CA GLY A 41 2.05 -14.47 -24.39
C GLY A 41 1.93 -15.34 -23.13
N ARG A 42 3.00 -16.01 -22.70
CA ARG A 42 2.98 -16.92 -21.55
C ARG A 42 3.32 -16.18 -20.26
N MET A 43 2.62 -16.50 -19.18
CA MET A 43 2.91 -15.97 -17.85
C MET A 43 3.76 -16.96 -17.06
N LEU A 44 4.97 -16.56 -16.70
CA LEU A 44 5.85 -17.31 -15.83
C LEU A 44 5.74 -16.83 -14.39
N MET A 45 5.66 -17.79 -13.47
CA MET A 45 5.84 -17.59 -12.04
C MET A 45 7.25 -18.04 -11.64
N ILE A 46 7.99 -17.18 -10.94
CA ILE A 46 9.35 -17.48 -10.48
C ILE A 46 9.55 -17.20 -8.99
N ALA A 47 10.52 -17.88 -8.37
CA ALA A 47 11.05 -17.55 -7.06
C ALA A 47 12.55 -17.87 -7.00
N GLY A 48 13.23 -17.50 -5.92
CA GLY A 48 14.62 -17.92 -5.73
C GLY A 48 14.69 -19.42 -5.43
N LEU A 49 15.55 -20.17 -6.09
CA LEU A 49 15.71 -21.61 -5.82
C LEU A 49 16.44 -21.83 -4.50
N ARG A 50 15.88 -22.71 -3.66
CA ARG A 50 16.50 -23.12 -2.41
C ARG A 50 17.58 -24.16 -2.66
N ALA A 51 18.79 -23.88 -2.17
CA ALA A 51 19.91 -24.83 -2.22
C ALA A 51 20.01 -25.74 -0.99
N GLY A 52 19.27 -25.44 0.08
CA GLY A 52 19.29 -26.22 1.32
C GLY A 52 18.46 -25.60 2.44
N THR A 53 18.53 -26.19 3.63
CA THR A 53 17.73 -25.81 4.81
C THR A 53 18.34 -24.67 5.63
N GLN A 54 19.59 -24.33 5.37
CA GLN A 54 20.31 -23.26 6.07
C GLN A 54 19.74 -21.87 5.76
N LYS A 55 19.96 -20.92 6.68
CA LYS A 55 19.59 -19.52 6.45
C LYS A 55 20.41 -18.97 5.27
N VAL A 56 19.74 -18.77 4.14
CA VAL A 56 20.36 -18.24 2.92
C VAL A 56 20.68 -16.76 3.10
N GLN A 57 21.96 -16.40 2.97
CA GLN A 57 22.38 -15.01 2.87
C GLN A 57 21.94 -14.41 1.53
N GLU A 58 21.57 -13.12 1.50
CA GLU A 58 21.17 -12.43 0.26
C GLU A 58 22.22 -12.56 -0.86
N ASP A 59 23.51 -12.59 -0.50
CA ASP A 59 24.64 -12.75 -1.41
C ASP A 59 24.74 -14.11 -2.09
N LEU A 60 24.13 -15.14 -1.51
CA LEU A 60 24.17 -16.52 -2.00
C LEU A 60 22.93 -16.89 -2.83
N LYS A 61 22.01 -15.93 -3.04
CA LYS A 61 20.82 -16.12 -3.87
C LYS A 61 21.16 -16.01 -5.35
N GLY A 62 21.60 -17.11 -5.94
CA GLY A 62 21.93 -17.21 -7.38
C GLY A 62 21.02 -18.12 -8.20
N GLY A 63 20.09 -18.84 -7.57
CA GLY A 63 19.22 -19.80 -8.24
C GLY A 63 17.80 -19.27 -8.44
N ILE A 64 17.12 -19.77 -9.47
CA ILE A 64 15.73 -19.43 -9.82
C ILE A 64 14.97 -20.73 -10.10
N VAL A 65 13.77 -20.84 -9.51
CA VAL A 65 12.77 -21.86 -9.85
C VAL A 65 11.65 -21.19 -10.64
N VAL A 66 11.06 -21.92 -11.59
CA VAL A 66 10.01 -21.42 -12.51
C VAL A 66 8.90 -22.44 -12.68
N ARG A 67 7.70 -21.95 -12.95
CA ARG A 67 6.58 -22.70 -13.54
C ARG A 67 5.69 -21.74 -14.33
N GLU A 68 4.84 -22.28 -15.19
CA GLU A 68 3.85 -21.48 -15.91
C GLU A 68 2.58 -21.27 -15.06
N ILE A 69 1.96 -20.09 -15.22
CA ILE A 69 0.56 -19.85 -14.86
C ILE A 69 -0.23 -19.85 -16.16
N ARG A 70 -1.15 -20.81 -16.30
CA ARG A 70 -1.97 -20.92 -17.50
C ARG A 70 -3.12 -19.91 -17.47
N ALA A 71 -3.78 -19.71 -18.61
CA ALA A 71 -4.91 -18.79 -18.75
C ALA A 71 -6.10 -19.13 -17.83
N ASP A 72 -6.28 -20.40 -17.47
CA ASP A 72 -7.26 -20.87 -16.49
C ASP A 72 -6.76 -20.79 -15.03
N HIS A 73 -5.62 -20.13 -14.81
CA HIS A 73 -4.92 -19.96 -13.55
C HIS A 73 -4.39 -21.26 -12.93
N THR A 74 -4.44 -22.39 -13.66
CA THR A 74 -3.78 -23.62 -13.23
C THR A 74 -2.27 -23.48 -13.33
N LEU A 75 -1.56 -24.11 -12.41
CA LEU A 75 -0.11 -24.02 -12.34
C LEU A 75 0.55 -25.19 -13.09
N GLY A 76 1.49 -24.90 -13.98
CA GLY A 76 2.28 -25.89 -14.72
C GLY A 76 3.30 -26.64 -13.86
N GLU A 77 4.06 -27.56 -14.44
CA GLU A 77 5.13 -28.28 -13.72
C GLU A 77 6.25 -27.33 -13.25
N VAL A 78 6.95 -27.70 -12.18
CA VAL A 78 8.03 -26.91 -11.58
C VAL A 78 9.37 -27.29 -12.17
N PHE A 79 10.16 -26.29 -12.57
CA PHE A 79 11.49 -26.48 -13.15
C PHE A 79 12.54 -25.57 -12.50
N VAL A 80 13.80 -25.99 -12.56
CA VAL A 80 14.94 -25.11 -12.31
C VAL A 80 15.18 -24.24 -13.55
N LEU A 81 15.09 -22.92 -13.37
CA LEU A 81 15.40 -21.94 -14.42
C LEU A 81 16.89 -21.59 -14.44
N GLN A 82 17.47 -21.39 -13.26
CA GLN A 82 18.89 -21.08 -13.07
C GLN A 82 19.37 -21.79 -11.79
N ALA A 83 20.45 -22.56 -11.88
CA ALA A 83 21.02 -23.23 -10.71
C ALA A 83 21.96 -22.28 -9.93
N PRO A 84 21.95 -22.27 -8.59
CA PRO A 84 22.98 -21.62 -7.81
C PRO A 84 24.28 -22.45 -7.83
N ALA A 85 25.41 -21.80 -7.61
CA ALA A 85 26.73 -22.44 -7.63
C ALA A 85 26.90 -23.60 -6.62
N ALA A 86 26.14 -23.59 -5.51
CA ALA A 86 26.26 -24.55 -4.41
C ALA A 86 25.10 -25.58 -4.36
N LEU A 87 24.40 -25.83 -5.48
CA LEU A 87 23.24 -26.73 -5.48
C LEU A 87 23.65 -28.22 -5.45
N ALA A 88 23.36 -28.92 -4.36
CA ALA A 88 23.41 -30.38 -4.31
C ALA A 88 22.30 -30.99 -5.21
N ALA A 89 22.58 -32.15 -5.81
CA ALA A 89 21.74 -32.74 -6.87
C ALA A 89 20.45 -33.41 -6.37
N ASP A 90 20.40 -33.74 -5.09
CA ASP A 90 19.33 -34.49 -4.44
C ASP A 90 18.09 -33.60 -4.20
N HIS A 91 16.92 -34.06 -4.67
CA HIS A 91 15.59 -33.44 -4.51
C HIS A 91 15.31 -32.16 -5.33
N ARG A 92 16.04 -31.90 -6.42
CA ARG A 92 15.74 -30.76 -7.31
C ARG A 92 14.75 -31.10 -8.42
N PRO A 93 13.87 -30.14 -8.80
CA PRO A 93 13.10 -30.27 -10.04
C PRO A 93 14.00 -30.40 -11.28
N PRO A 94 13.49 -30.95 -12.40
CA PRO A 94 14.24 -30.96 -13.66
C PRO A 94 14.56 -29.53 -14.12
N THR A 95 15.61 -29.36 -14.93
CA THR A 95 15.87 -28.06 -15.55
C THR A 95 14.82 -27.77 -16.62
N PHE A 96 14.47 -26.51 -16.83
CA PHE A 96 13.37 -26.12 -17.71
C PHE A 96 13.50 -26.65 -19.15
N GLN A 97 14.72 -26.89 -19.62
CA GLN A 97 15.00 -27.44 -20.96
C GLN A 97 14.49 -28.87 -21.15
N HIS A 98 14.19 -29.61 -20.07
CA HIS A 98 13.60 -30.94 -20.14
C HIS A 98 12.08 -30.90 -20.32
N SER A 99 11.44 -29.72 -20.25
CA SER A 99 10.02 -29.60 -20.55
C SER A 99 9.75 -29.96 -22.00
N PRO A 100 8.72 -30.77 -22.30
CA PRO A 100 8.32 -31.06 -23.67
C PRO A 100 7.63 -29.86 -24.35
N ASP A 101 7.26 -28.83 -23.59
CA ASP A 101 6.59 -27.64 -24.11
C ASP A 101 7.63 -26.61 -24.59
N ALA A 102 7.86 -26.60 -25.91
CA ALA A 102 8.79 -25.66 -26.55
C ALA A 102 8.44 -24.18 -26.28
N GLY A 103 7.15 -23.84 -26.20
CA GLY A 103 6.72 -22.47 -25.91
C GLY A 103 7.07 -22.03 -24.48
N PHE A 104 6.96 -22.94 -23.51
CA PHE A 104 7.43 -22.70 -22.15
C PHE A 104 8.96 -22.54 -22.09
N VAL A 105 9.70 -23.39 -22.81
CA VAL A 105 11.17 -23.31 -22.87
C VAL A 105 11.61 -21.96 -23.46
N ASP A 106 10.95 -21.47 -24.51
CA ASP A 106 11.27 -20.19 -25.14
C ASP A 106 10.89 -18.99 -24.24
N ALA A 107 9.80 -19.09 -23.48
CA ALA A 107 9.46 -18.09 -22.46
C ALA A 107 10.55 -18.01 -21.38
N CYS A 108 11.05 -19.16 -20.91
CA CYS A 108 12.13 -19.23 -19.94
C CYS A 108 13.45 -18.64 -20.47
N ARG A 109 13.80 -18.92 -21.73
CA ARG A 109 14.96 -18.31 -22.41
C ARG A 109 14.83 -16.80 -22.51
N SER A 110 13.64 -16.30 -22.84
CA SER A 110 13.36 -14.87 -22.95
C SER A 110 13.56 -14.16 -21.61
N LEU A 111 13.06 -14.75 -20.50
CA LEU A 111 13.29 -14.22 -19.15
C LEU A 111 14.79 -14.15 -18.82
N LEU A 112 15.56 -15.21 -19.10
CA LEU A 112 16.99 -15.25 -18.81
C LEU A 112 17.79 -14.22 -19.64
N ALA A 113 17.33 -13.91 -20.85
CA ALA A 113 17.91 -12.91 -21.73
C ALA A 113 17.58 -11.46 -21.31
N ASP A 114 16.53 -11.25 -20.52
CA ASP A 114 16.10 -9.92 -20.09
C ASP A 114 16.97 -9.37 -18.95
N ASN A 115 17.99 -8.60 -19.33
CA ASN A 115 18.91 -7.99 -18.38
C ASN A 115 18.19 -7.11 -17.34
N VAL A 116 17.24 -6.29 -17.79
CA VAL A 116 16.59 -5.29 -16.94
C VAL A 116 15.65 -5.97 -15.95
N PHE A 117 14.94 -7.01 -16.39
CA PHE A 117 14.11 -7.81 -15.49
C PHE A 117 14.95 -8.39 -14.35
N LEU A 118 16.05 -9.07 -14.68
CA LEU A 118 16.93 -9.71 -13.70
C LEU A 118 17.71 -8.72 -12.82
N GLU A 119 17.97 -7.49 -13.30
CA GLU A 119 18.59 -6.40 -12.53
C GLU A 119 17.73 -5.95 -11.33
N GLN A 120 16.43 -6.28 -11.31
CA GLN A 120 15.58 -5.99 -10.14
C GLN A 120 16.01 -6.77 -8.89
N GLN A 121 16.75 -7.88 -9.04
CA GLN A 121 17.25 -8.67 -7.92
C GLN A 121 18.45 -7.96 -7.29
N ASP A 122 18.57 -8.06 -5.97
CA ASP A 122 19.61 -7.36 -5.22
C ASP A 122 21.00 -7.51 -5.86
N ARG A 123 21.58 -6.37 -6.23
CA ARG A 123 22.91 -6.20 -6.84
C ARG A 123 23.09 -6.98 -8.15
N GLY A 124 22.02 -7.13 -8.93
CA GLY A 124 22.03 -7.86 -10.20
C GLY A 124 22.47 -9.32 -10.06
N ARG A 125 22.31 -9.94 -8.88
CA ARG A 125 22.95 -11.24 -8.57
C ARG A 125 22.60 -12.37 -9.56
N LEU A 126 21.47 -12.28 -10.23
CA LEU A 126 21.04 -13.27 -11.23
C LEU A 126 21.71 -13.10 -12.59
N LEU A 127 22.36 -11.97 -12.85
CA LEU A 127 22.94 -11.62 -14.15
C LEU A 127 24.34 -12.20 -14.41
N GLY A 128 25.01 -12.72 -13.37
CA GLY A 128 26.38 -13.23 -13.49
C GLY A 128 27.35 -12.14 -13.97
N GLU A 129 28.02 -12.36 -15.09
CA GLU A 129 28.96 -11.40 -15.68
C GLU A 129 28.27 -10.19 -16.34
N ARG A 130 26.97 -10.30 -16.67
CA ARG A 130 26.18 -9.20 -17.25
C ARG A 130 25.79 -8.10 -16.25
N ARG A 131 26.23 -8.24 -14.98
CA ARG A 131 25.90 -7.32 -13.89
C ARG A 131 26.38 -5.91 -14.22
N MET A 132 25.55 -4.90 -13.92
CA MET A 132 26.02 -3.51 -13.99
C MET A 132 27.28 -3.31 -13.13
N LYS A 133 28.29 -2.62 -13.69
CA LYS A 133 29.60 -2.44 -13.04
C LYS A 133 29.52 -1.79 -11.66
N TRP A 134 28.50 -0.96 -11.43
CA TRP A 134 28.29 -0.21 -10.19
C TRP A 134 27.92 -1.08 -8.98
N HIS A 135 27.70 -2.38 -9.16
CA HIS A 135 27.61 -3.32 -8.04
C HIS A 135 28.95 -3.74 -7.48
N ASN A 136 30.05 -3.39 -8.15
CA ASN A 136 31.40 -3.71 -7.73
C ASN A 136 32.08 -2.46 -7.15
N ALA A 137 32.66 -2.62 -5.96
CA ALA A 137 33.28 -1.53 -5.23
C ALA A 137 34.41 -0.84 -6.02
N SER A 138 35.18 -1.61 -6.80
CA SER A 138 36.26 -1.10 -7.66
C SER A 138 35.79 -0.15 -8.78
N ALA A 139 34.51 -0.15 -9.14
CA ALA A 139 33.98 0.76 -10.13
C ALA A 139 33.66 2.16 -9.56
N TRP A 140 33.64 2.32 -8.24
CA TRP A 140 33.30 3.58 -7.58
C TRP A 140 34.56 4.42 -7.28
N PRO A 141 34.46 5.76 -7.40
CA PRO A 141 35.47 6.65 -6.82
C PRO A 141 35.64 6.34 -5.32
N GLY A 142 36.84 5.94 -4.92
CA GLY A 142 37.15 5.53 -3.53
C GLY A 142 37.02 4.03 -3.25
N GLY A 143 36.75 3.19 -4.25
CA GLY A 143 36.84 1.73 -4.11
C GLY A 143 35.78 1.11 -3.17
N LYS A 144 34.65 1.79 -2.96
CA LYS A 144 33.54 1.35 -2.09
C LYS A 144 32.19 1.73 -2.68
N VAL A 145 31.23 0.81 -2.66
CA VAL A 145 29.82 1.13 -3.01
C VAL A 145 29.21 1.95 -1.87
N PRO A 146 28.69 3.17 -2.12
CA PRO A 146 28.11 3.99 -1.06
C PRO A 146 26.83 3.40 -0.47
N GLY A 147 26.60 3.66 0.82
CA GLY A 147 25.45 3.18 1.58
C GLY A 147 25.59 3.42 3.08
N ASP A 148 24.55 3.08 3.84
CA ASP A 148 24.57 3.20 5.32
C ASP A 148 25.61 2.23 5.94
N ASN A 149 25.78 1.06 5.32
CA ASN A 149 26.75 0.01 5.67
C ASN A 149 26.82 -1.02 4.52
N ASP A 150 27.64 -2.06 4.68
CA ASP A 150 27.88 -3.08 3.64
C ASP A 150 26.62 -3.84 3.19
N LYS A 151 25.58 -3.87 4.03
CA LYS A 151 24.29 -4.48 3.70
C LYS A 151 23.36 -3.51 2.96
N TRP A 152 23.42 -2.22 3.25
CA TRP A 152 22.49 -1.20 2.78
C TRP A 152 23.17 -0.22 1.81
N VAL A 153 23.60 -0.79 0.69
CA VAL A 153 24.21 -0.08 -0.45
C VAL A 153 23.25 0.01 -1.64
N CYS A 154 23.64 0.74 -2.68
CA CYS A 154 22.95 0.78 -3.97
C CYS A 154 22.67 -0.63 -4.54
N GLY A 155 21.57 -0.76 -5.29
CA GLY A 155 21.29 -1.95 -6.08
C GLY A 155 20.26 -2.91 -5.48
N LYS A 156 19.49 -2.51 -4.46
CA LYS A 156 18.53 -3.40 -3.80
C LYS A 156 17.09 -3.09 -4.20
N ALA A 157 16.41 -4.10 -4.77
CA ALA A 157 15.00 -4.04 -5.19
C ALA A 157 14.71 -2.90 -6.18
N PHE A 158 15.38 -2.90 -7.35
CA PHE A 158 15.08 -1.92 -8.38
C PHE A 158 13.62 -2.00 -8.87
N SER A 159 13.11 -0.85 -9.26
CA SER A 159 11.98 -0.67 -10.17
C SER A 159 12.47 0.13 -11.37
N PHE A 160 11.86 -0.11 -12.53
CA PHE A 160 12.30 0.50 -13.78
C PHE A 160 11.10 1.06 -14.55
N PHE A 161 11.30 2.20 -15.19
CA PHE A 161 10.36 2.79 -16.14
C PHE A 161 11.12 3.49 -17.26
N ARG A 162 10.45 3.71 -18.39
CA ARG A 162 11.02 4.43 -19.53
C ARG A 162 10.45 5.84 -19.58
N ARG A 163 11.32 6.84 -19.66
CA ARG A 163 10.94 8.25 -19.86
C ARG A 163 10.55 8.51 -21.32
N PRO A 164 9.87 9.64 -21.61
CA PRO A 164 9.47 9.97 -22.98
C PRO A 164 10.66 10.13 -23.95
N ASP A 165 11.83 10.52 -23.43
CA ASP A 165 13.09 10.63 -24.19
C ASP A 165 13.76 9.27 -24.47
N GLY A 166 13.13 8.16 -24.07
CA GLY A 166 13.63 6.81 -24.28
C GLY A 166 14.58 6.29 -23.20
N LEU A 167 15.03 7.15 -22.26
CA LEU A 167 15.91 6.71 -21.16
C LEU A 167 15.18 5.73 -20.23
N LEU A 168 15.87 4.63 -19.93
CA LEU A 168 15.44 3.68 -18.92
C LEU A 168 15.95 4.15 -17.55
N VAL A 169 15.03 4.47 -16.64
CA VAL A 169 15.35 4.94 -15.29
C VAL A 169 15.18 3.80 -14.30
N GLY A 170 16.20 3.58 -13.46
CA GLY A 170 16.16 2.64 -12.35
C GLY A 170 16.10 3.35 -11.00
N VAL A 171 15.14 2.97 -10.17
CA VAL A 171 14.97 3.48 -8.80
C VAL A 171 15.02 2.32 -7.82
N CYS A 172 15.81 2.42 -6.75
CA CYS A 172 15.89 1.37 -5.72
C CYS A 172 15.89 1.91 -4.29
N LYS A 173 16.07 1.02 -3.31
CA LYS A 173 16.10 1.36 -1.88
C LYS A 173 17.08 2.50 -1.59
N MET A 174 16.85 3.22 -0.49
CA MET A 174 17.68 4.35 -0.04
C MET A 174 17.73 5.55 -1.00
N GLY A 175 16.85 5.58 -2.00
CA GLY A 175 16.71 6.72 -2.90
C GLY A 175 17.71 6.73 -4.06
N TRP A 176 18.42 5.62 -4.30
CA TRP A 176 19.35 5.51 -5.41
C TRP A 176 18.61 5.48 -6.75
N VAL A 177 19.08 6.31 -7.67
CA VAL A 177 18.60 6.43 -9.05
C VAL A 177 19.77 6.25 -10.02
N THR A 178 19.51 5.58 -11.14
CA THR A 178 20.44 5.39 -12.26
C THR A 178 19.66 5.45 -13.57
N ALA A 179 20.34 5.65 -14.69
CA ALA A 179 19.72 5.65 -16.01
C ALA A 179 20.54 4.85 -17.03
N SER A 180 19.87 4.35 -18.06
CA SER A 180 20.48 3.67 -19.20
C SER A 180 19.89 4.20 -20.50
N ALA A 181 20.78 4.50 -21.45
CA ALA A 181 20.42 4.94 -22.81
C ALA A 181 20.40 3.80 -23.84
N ASP A 182 20.83 2.60 -23.45
CA ASP A 182 21.06 1.46 -24.35
C ASP A 182 20.26 0.21 -23.96
N GLY A 183 19.15 0.40 -23.24
CA GLY A 183 18.25 -0.68 -22.85
C GLY A 183 18.78 -1.55 -21.72
N GLY A 184 19.63 -1.00 -20.84
CA GLY A 184 20.16 -1.67 -19.66
C GLY A 184 21.47 -2.42 -19.89
N LYS A 185 22.16 -2.21 -21.03
CA LYS A 185 23.49 -2.78 -21.27
C LYS A 185 24.54 -2.03 -20.47
N THR A 186 24.44 -0.71 -20.41
CA THR A 186 25.26 0.16 -19.57
C THR A 186 24.39 1.11 -18.75
N TRP A 187 24.95 1.58 -17.64
CA TRP A 187 24.24 2.40 -16.66
C TRP A 187 25.10 3.58 -16.22
N SER A 188 24.47 4.74 -16.04
CA SER A 188 25.10 5.90 -15.41
C SER A 188 25.48 5.58 -13.96
N GLN A 189 26.47 6.30 -13.42
CA GLN A 189 26.80 6.18 -11.99
C GLN A 189 25.54 6.47 -11.16
N PRO A 190 25.12 5.56 -10.25
CA PRO A 190 23.97 5.80 -9.41
C PRO A 190 24.19 6.98 -8.47
N SER A 191 23.15 7.77 -8.24
CA SER A 191 23.15 8.92 -7.32
C SER A 191 21.88 8.95 -6.47
N VAL A 192 21.91 9.61 -5.32
CA VAL A 192 20.72 9.87 -4.50
C VAL A 192 20.30 11.33 -4.68
N PRO A 193 19.15 11.62 -5.32
CA PRO A 193 18.64 12.98 -5.42
C PRO A 193 18.39 13.58 -4.02
N PRO A 194 18.79 14.83 -3.75
CA PRO A 194 18.68 15.42 -2.41
C PRO A 194 17.23 15.56 -1.93
N THR A 195 16.28 15.72 -2.86
CA THR A 195 14.84 15.85 -2.58
C THR A 195 14.14 14.50 -2.42
N PHE A 196 14.78 13.38 -2.76
CA PHE A 196 14.18 12.06 -2.66
C PHE A 196 14.49 11.39 -1.32
N ILE A 197 13.71 11.76 -0.30
CA ILE A 197 13.90 11.27 1.08
C ILE A 197 13.17 9.94 1.28
N THR A 198 13.91 8.82 1.24
CA THR A 198 13.38 7.48 1.49
C THR A 198 14.41 6.59 2.19
N GLY A 199 13.97 5.43 2.67
CA GLY A 199 14.79 4.49 3.43
C GLY A 199 14.82 3.07 2.87
N LYS A 200 14.88 2.09 3.78
CA LYS A 200 15.13 0.66 3.51
C LYS A 200 13.90 -0.10 3.00
N ALA A 201 12.74 0.56 2.98
CA ALA A 201 11.41 -0.02 2.79
C ALA A 201 10.96 -0.16 1.32
N LYS A 202 11.89 -0.05 0.37
CA LYS A 202 11.67 0.03 -1.09
C LYS A 202 11.06 1.38 -1.51
N ALA A 203 11.20 1.66 -2.80
CA ALA A 203 10.43 2.63 -3.53
C ALA A 203 9.99 1.96 -4.83
N TRP A 204 8.78 2.28 -5.30
CA TRP A 204 8.23 1.74 -6.53
C TRP A 204 7.97 2.89 -7.50
N ALA A 205 8.59 2.82 -8.68
CA ALA A 205 8.35 3.75 -9.77
C ALA A 205 7.76 3.01 -10.98
N GLN A 206 6.78 3.62 -11.63
CA GLN A 206 6.21 3.13 -12.88
C GLN A 206 5.70 4.26 -13.77
N GLN A 207 5.59 3.97 -15.05
CA GLN A 207 4.67 4.70 -15.92
C GLN A 207 3.24 4.24 -15.60
N THR A 208 2.29 5.17 -15.59
CA THR A 208 0.87 4.92 -15.38
C THR A 208 0.15 4.90 -16.73
N ARG A 209 -1.03 4.27 -16.77
CA ARG A 209 -1.77 4.05 -18.04
C ARG A 209 -2.34 5.31 -18.67
N ASP A 210 -2.43 6.39 -17.91
CA ASP A 210 -2.74 7.73 -18.39
C ASP A 210 -1.51 8.45 -19.01
N GLY A 211 -0.40 7.75 -19.22
CA GLY A 211 0.82 8.27 -19.83
C GLY A 211 1.75 9.03 -18.89
N ARG A 212 1.33 9.22 -17.63
CA ARG A 212 2.12 9.91 -16.59
C ARG A 212 3.03 8.92 -15.85
N TYR A 213 3.64 9.39 -14.77
CA TYR A 213 4.54 8.60 -13.92
C TYR A 213 4.15 8.72 -12.46
N ALA A 214 4.32 7.63 -11.72
CA ALA A 214 4.10 7.57 -10.28
C ALA A 214 5.32 7.01 -9.56
N LEU A 215 5.64 7.61 -8.41
CA LEU A 215 6.64 7.12 -7.47
C LEU A 215 6.00 6.96 -6.08
N VAL A 216 6.02 5.74 -5.55
CA VAL A 216 5.37 5.34 -4.30
C VAL A 216 6.42 4.87 -3.30
N TYR A 217 6.45 5.48 -2.11
CA TYR A 217 7.49 5.22 -1.11
C TYR A 217 7.09 5.71 0.30
N ASN A 218 7.94 5.43 1.29
CA ASN A 218 7.83 6.03 2.62
C ASN A 218 8.75 7.27 2.70
N PRO A 219 8.25 8.48 2.99
CA PRO A 219 8.98 9.73 2.82
C PRO A 219 9.91 10.04 4.02
N THR A 220 10.75 9.08 4.40
CA THR A 220 11.54 9.10 5.64
C THR A 220 12.68 8.10 5.55
N ARG A 221 13.82 8.41 6.21
CA ARG A 221 14.96 7.51 6.31
C ARG A 221 14.86 6.52 7.48
N ARG A 222 13.95 6.76 8.44
CA ARG A 222 13.91 6.05 9.73
C ARG A 222 12.71 5.12 9.84
N THR A 223 11.52 5.65 9.64
CA THR A 223 10.25 4.91 9.80
C THR A 223 9.84 4.25 8.48
N ARG A 224 8.73 3.51 8.48
CA ARG A 224 8.18 2.88 7.27
C ARG A 224 6.73 3.29 7.04
N TYR A 225 6.45 4.56 7.32
CA TYR A 225 5.12 5.15 7.21
C TYR A 225 5.22 6.67 7.10
N PRO A 226 4.19 7.34 6.56
CA PRO A 226 3.08 6.74 5.79
C PRO A 226 3.60 6.15 4.45
N LEU A 227 2.74 5.46 3.70
CA LEU A 227 2.99 5.18 2.29
C LEU A 227 2.40 6.33 1.47
N ILE A 228 3.24 6.99 0.67
CA ILE A 228 2.83 8.13 -0.15
C ILE A 228 3.05 7.85 -1.64
N ILE A 229 2.40 8.67 -2.46
CA ILE A 229 2.60 8.77 -3.91
C ILE A 229 2.97 10.21 -4.29
N VAL A 230 3.86 10.35 -5.25
CA VAL A 230 4.10 11.58 -6.01
C VAL A 230 3.96 11.26 -7.50
N THR A 231 3.53 12.23 -8.30
CA THR A 231 3.33 12.05 -9.75
C THR A 231 4.17 13.00 -10.59
N SER A 232 4.37 12.64 -11.85
CA SER A 232 5.20 13.38 -12.80
C SER A 232 4.65 13.23 -14.22
N ASP A 233 4.78 14.28 -15.03
CA ASP A 233 4.40 14.27 -16.44
C ASP A 233 5.56 13.81 -17.37
N ASP A 234 6.80 13.92 -16.89
CA ASP A 234 8.03 13.74 -17.69
C ASP A 234 8.93 12.60 -17.17
N GLY A 235 8.57 12.00 -16.03
CA GLY A 235 9.34 10.95 -15.37
C GLY A 235 10.64 11.47 -14.72
N GLN A 236 10.78 12.78 -14.55
CA GLN A 236 11.93 13.44 -13.91
C GLN A 236 11.51 14.30 -12.72
N HIS A 237 10.50 15.15 -12.89
CA HIS A 237 10.03 16.08 -11.88
C HIS A 237 8.77 15.54 -11.21
N PHE A 238 8.94 14.98 -10.01
CA PHE A 238 7.84 14.44 -9.22
C PHE A 238 7.35 15.44 -8.18
N ARG A 239 6.03 15.61 -8.08
CA ARG A 239 5.37 16.59 -7.21
C ARG A 239 4.07 16.04 -6.62
N ASP A 240 3.34 16.90 -5.91
CA ASP A 240 1.99 16.61 -5.41
C ASP A 240 1.91 15.40 -4.49
N MET A 241 2.78 15.36 -3.47
CA MET A 241 2.83 14.27 -2.49
C MET A 241 1.47 14.05 -1.82
N ARG A 242 0.94 12.83 -1.90
CA ARG A 242 -0.33 12.42 -1.27
C ARG A 242 -0.20 11.06 -0.58
N ILE A 243 -1.03 10.84 0.43
CA ILE A 243 -1.07 9.57 1.17
C ILE A 243 -1.78 8.51 0.33
N VAL A 244 -1.17 7.33 0.24
CA VAL A 244 -1.82 6.09 -0.24
C VAL A 244 -2.35 5.29 0.94
N GLN A 245 -1.53 5.12 1.97
CA GLN A 245 -1.89 4.42 3.20
C GLN A 245 -1.27 5.14 4.41
N GLY A 246 -2.14 5.67 5.28
CA GLY A 246 -1.77 6.40 6.49
C GLY A 246 -2.09 5.67 7.79
N GLU A 247 -2.90 4.60 7.74
CA GLU A 247 -3.29 3.84 8.92
C GLU A 247 -2.16 2.96 9.42
N LEU A 248 -2.06 2.87 10.76
CA LEU A 248 -1.01 2.14 11.47
C LEU A 248 -1.65 1.21 12.51
N PRO A 249 -2.15 0.04 12.10
CA PRO A 249 -2.68 -0.95 13.04
C PRO A 249 -1.57 -1.48 13.95
N ILE A 250 -1.98 -2.03 15.09
CA ILE A 250 -1.09 -2.66 16.07
C ILE A 250 -0.36 -3.83 15.39
N GLN A 251 0.92 -4.00 15.68
CA GLN A 251 1.62 -5.23 15.29
C GLN A 251 1.22 -6.36 16.23
N ARG A 252 0.38 -7.29 15.76
CA ARG A 252 -0.25 -8.31 16.61
C ARG A 252 0.71 -9.40 17.03
N TYR A 253 1.71 -9.72 16.19
CA TYR A 253 2.66 -10.81 16.46
C TYR A 253 4.09 -10.32 16.61
N ALA A 254 4.81 -10.89 17.57
CA ALA A 254 6.24 -10.67 17.74
C ALA A 254 7.04 -11.24 16.54
N GLY A 255 8.21 -10.66 16.24
CA GLY A 255 9.10 -11.19 15.23
C GLY A 255 10.39 -10.39 15.09
N ARG A 256 11.53 -11.09 14.95
CA ARG A 256 12.90 -10.51 15.02
C ARG A 256 13.12 -9.27 14.15
N ASP A 257 12.59 -9.26 12.94
CA ASP A 257 12.82 -8.19 11.96
C ASP A 257 11.51 -7.48 11.57
N ARG A 258 10.45 -7.55 12.37
CA ARG A 258 9.21 -6.82 12.11
C ARG A 258 9.38 -5.32 12.40
N SER A 259 8.60 -4.49 11.73
CA SER A 259 8.71 -3.04 11.85
C SER A 259 7.40 -2.38 11.44
N ILE A 260 6.95 -1.40 12.20
CA ILE A 260 5.64 -0.75 12.04
C ILE A 260 5.50 -0.08 10.66
N GLY A 261 4.33 -0.24 10.04
CA GLY A 261 3.83 0.56 8.91
C GLY A 261 3.76 -0.15 7.56
N PRO A 262 3.12 0.50 6.57
CA PRO A 262 3.00 0.01 5.20
C PRO A 262 4.35 0.09 4.49
N GLN A 263 4.84 -1.04 4.02
CA GLN A 263 6.21 -1.16 3.54
C GLN A 263 6.36 -2.20 2.44
N TYR A 264 7.49 -2.11 1.73
CA TYR A 264 7.87 -3.03 0.67
C TYR A 264 6.93 -2.99 -0.54
N THR A 265 6.33 -1.82 -0.78
CA THR A 265 5.40 -1.57 -1.88
C THR A 265 5.95 -2.01 -3.24
N ARG A 266 5.05 -2.57 -4.05
CA ARG A 266 5.27 -2.93 -5.44
C ARG A 266 3.95 -2.80 -6.20
N GLY A 267 3.99 -2.21 -7.38
CA GLY A 267 2.88 -2.25 -8.33
C GLY A 267 3.11 -3.30 -9.41
N ILE A 268 2.37 -3.13 -10.51
CA ILE A 268 2.44 -4.03 -11.67
C ILE A 268 3.42 -3.42 -12.69
N SER A 269 4.57 -4.07 -12.90
CA SER A 269 5.47 -3.72 -14.00
C SER A 269 4.91 -4.19 -15.34
N HIS A 270 5.45 -3.66 -16.45
CA HIS A 270 5.12 -4.18 -17.79
C HIS A 270 5.41 -5.68 -17.95
N TRP A 271 6.43 -6.23 -17.27
CA TRP A 271 6.67 -7.68 -17.23
C TRP A 271 5.59 -8.48 -16.50
N ALA A 272 4.67 -7.85 -15.79
CA ALA A 272 3.59 -8.53 -15.08
C ALA A 272 2.22 -8.05 -15.61
N ASP A 273 2.20 -7.49 -16.81
CA ASP A 273 1.01 -6.99 -17.49
C ASP A 273 0.83 -7.74 -18.80
N ASP A 274 -0.24 -8.53 -18.88
CA ASP A 274 -0.71 -9.21 -20.09
C ASP A 274 -1.75 -8.38 -20.87
N GLY A 275 -2.09 -7.18 -20.36
CA GLY A 275 -3.08 -6.29 -20.94
C GLY A 275 -4.53 -6.67 -20.62
N SER A 276 -4.80 -7.75 -19.88
CA SER A 276 -6.16 -8.28 -19.66
C SER A 276 -6.98 -7.54 -18.59
N ARG A 277 -6.35 -6.66 -17.80
CA ARG A 277 -7.02 -5.94 -16.70
C ARG A 277 -8.16 -5.05 -17.21
N ALA A 278 -9.38 -5.28 -16.72
CA ALA A 278 -10.56 -4.51 -17.12
C ALA A 278 -10.44 -3.01 -16.78
N ASP A 279 -9.96 -2.68 -15.58
CA ASP A 279 -9.84 -1.28 -15.16
C ASP A 279 -8.50 -0.67 -15.62
N GLN A 280 -8.58 0.09 -16.70
CA GLN A 280 -7.44 0.79 -17.29
C GLN A 280 -7.12 2.12 -16.60
N ARG A 281 -8.00 2.64 -15.72
CA ARG A 281 -7.84 3.94 -15.04
C ARG A 281 -7.44 3.78 -13.58
N VAL A 282 -6.64 2.77 -13.28
CA VAL A 282 -6.18 2.47 -11.93
C VAL A 282 -4.73 2.01 -11.92
N MET A 283 -4.01 2.45 -10.90
CA MET A 283 -2.76 1.86 -10.44
C MET A 283 -3.02 0.98 -9.22
N TRP A 284 -2.60 -0.29 -9.30
CA TRP A 284 -2.67 -1.23 -8.18
C TRP A 284 -1.32 -1.33 -7.47
N LEU A 285 -1.36 -1.35 -6.14
CA LEU A 285 -0.18 -1.46 -5.29
C LEU A 285 -0.38 -2.58 -4.28
N ALA A 286 0.62 -3.45 -4.13
CA ALA A 286 0.68 -4.45 -3.07
C ALA A 286 1.81 -4.08 -2.08
N TYR A 287 1.55 -4.22 -0.78
CA TYR A 287 2.54 -3.98 0.26
C TYR A 287 2.20 -4.80 1.51
N SER A 288 3.17 -4.92 2.42
CA SER A 288 2.90 -5.48 3.74
C SER A 288 2.65 -4.37 4.75
N MET A 289 1.74 -4.56 5.69
CA MET A 289 1.63 -3.78 6.92
C MET A 289 2.33 -4.55 8.04
N ASN A 290 3.26 -3.91 8.75
CA ASN A 290 4.04 -4.51 9.86
C ASN A 290 4.88 -5.76 9.51
N LYS A 291 4.95 -6.15 8.22
CA LYS A 291 5.39 -7.49 7.74
C LYS A 291 4.53 -8.62 8.30
N GLU A 292 3.24 -8.35 8.45
CA GLU A 292 2.25 -9.20 9.10
C GLU A 292 1.07 -9.40 8.16
N ASP A 293 0.39 -8.30 7.81
CA ASP A 293 -0.74 -8.30 6.89
C ASP A 293 -0.29 -7.92 5.49
N ILE A 294 -0.90 -8.55 4.49
CA ILE A 294 -0.69 -8.21 3.08
C ILE A 294 -1.87 -7.36 2.62
N TRP A 295 -1.56 -6.20 2.08
CA TRP A 295 -2.51 -5.17 1.67
C TRP A 295 -2.39 -4.89 0.19
N VAL A 296 -3.52 -4.48 -0.38
CA VAL A 296 -3.63 -3.97 -1.75
C VAL A 296 -4.30 -2.61 -1.70
N SER A 297 -3.81 -1.65 -2.48
CA SER A 297 -4.48 -0.36 -2.72
C SER A 297 -4.84 -0.21 -4.19
N ARG A 298 -6.07 0.22 -4.42
CA ARG A 298 -6.59 0.69 -5.71
C ARG A 298 -6.45 2.21 -5.78
N VAL A 299 -5.57 2.73 -6.63
CA VAL A 299 -5.34 4.18 -6.78
C VAL A 299 -5.90 4.64 -8.13
N PRO A 300 -6.97 5.47 -8.16
CA PRO A 300 -7.52 5.99 -9.41
C PRO A 300 -6.51 6.85 -10.21
N LEU A 301 -6.62 6.79 -11.54
CA LEU A 301 -5.85 7.60 -12.48
C LEU A 301 -6.79 8.57 -13.26
N PRO A 302 -6.37 9.83 -13.49
CA PRO A 302 -5.14 10.44 -12.97
C PRO A 302 -5.21 10.63 -11.45
N VAL A 303 -4.06 10.53 -10.78
CA VAL A 303 -3.98 10.83 -9.34
C VAL A 303 -4.22 12.31 -9.17
N LYS A 304 -5.30 12.66 -8.47
CA LYS A 304 -5.66 14.05 -8.18
C LYS A 304 -5.00 14.49 -6.87
N PRO A 305 -4.27 15.61 -6.85
CA PRO A 305 -3.78 16.18 -5.60
C PRO A 305 -4.93 16.60 -4.69
N ASP A 306 -5.92 17.31 -5.23
CA ASP A 306 -6.98 17.91 -4.43
C ASP A 306 -8.35 17.61 -5.02
N ALA A 307 -9.37 17.76 -4.19
CA ALA A 307 -10.75 17.63 -4.64
C ALA A 307 -11.06 18.77 -5.60
N THR A 308 -11.72 18.44 -6.70
CA THR A 308 -12.13 19.42 -7.72
C THR A 308 -13.63 19.72 -7.67
N SER A 309 -14.35 18.95 -6.85
CA SER A 309 -15.77 19.07 -6.55
C SER A 309 -16.04 18.36 -5.22
N ASP A 310 -17.25 18.53 -4.68
CA ASP A 310 -17.66 17.83 -3.46
C ASP A 310 -18.19 16.40 -3.73
N ASP A 311 -18.24 16.00 -5.00
CA ASP A 311 -18.70 14.68 -5.47
C ASP A 311 -17.57 13.65 -5.65
N GLU A 312 -16.36 13.93 -5.15
CA GLU A 312 -15.23 12.99 -5.25
C GLU A 312 -15.54 11.63 -4.58
N PRO A 313 -15.04 10.51 -5.13
CA PRO A 313 -15.31 9.19 -4.57
C PRO A 313 -14.77 9.05 -3.15
N TRP A 314 -15.34 8.10 -2.40
CA TRP A 314 -14.84 7.75 -1.07
C TRP A 314 -13.42 7.19 -1.13
N ASN A 315 -12.60 7.60 -0.17
CA ASN A 315 -11.33 6.95 0.14
C ASN A 315 -11.60 5.95 1.26
N LEU A 316 -11.28 4.67 1.03
CA LEU A 316 -11.67 3.58 1.91
C LEU A 316 -10.45 2.87 2.48
N TYR A 317 -10.51 2.57 3.77
CA TYR A 317 -9.63 1.67 4.48
C TYR A 317 -10.47 0.53 5.04
N VAL A 318 -10.26 -0.68 4.52
CA VAL A 318 -11.12 -1.84 4.77
C VAL A 318 -10.23 -3.03 5.15
N PRO A 319 -9.90 -3.22 6.44
CA PRO A 319 -9.28 -4.45 6.93
C PRO A 319 -10.16 -5.67 6.69
N LYS A 320 -9.55 -6.87 6.73
CA LYS A 320 -10.19 -8.15 6.37
C LYS A 320 -11.49 -8.45 7.15
N TRP A 321 -11.58 -8.05 8.41
CA TRP A 321 -12.76 -8.30 9.26
C TRP A 321 -13.69 -7.10 9.35
N THR A 322 -13.61 -6.22 8.36
CA THR A 322 -14.48 -5.06 8.23
C THR A 322 -15.12 -5.06 6.86
N ARG A 323 -16.18 -4.27 6.70
CA ARG A 323 -16.83 -4.08 5.41
C ARG A 323 -17.34 -2.65 5.29
N ILE A 324 -17.17 -2.07 4.11
CA ILE A 324 -17.83 -0.81 3.74
C ILE A 324 -18.62 -1.06 2.47
N GLN A 325 -19.92 -0.80 2.51
CA GLN A 325 -20.83 -1.01 1.38
C GLN A 325 -21.59 0.27 1.09
N ALA A 326 -21.78 0.59 -0.20
CA ALA A 326 -22.77 1.59 -0.58
C ALA A 326 -24.17 1.09 -0.21
N ILE A 327 -25.04 2.00 0.23
CA ILE A 327 -26.46 1.74 0.46
C ILE A 327 -27.31 2.64 -0.46
N GLU A 328 -28.58 2.29 -0.60
CA GLU A 328 -29.53 3.07 -1.42
C GLU A 328 -29.57 4.54 -0.98
N GLY A 329 -29.71 5.46 -1.94
CA GLY A 329 -29.70 6.90 -1.68
C GLY A 329 -28.30 7.53 -1.47
N GLY A 330 -27.21 6.81 -1.79
CA GLY A 330 -25.85 7.37 -1.82
C GLY A 330 -25.12 7.36 -0.47
N GLY A 331 -25.65 6.64 0.53
CA GLY A 331 -25.01 6.44 1.82
C GLY A 331 -23.98 5.30 1.83
N ILE A 332 -23.42 5.04 3.01
CA ILE A 332 -22.57 3.87 3.26
C ILE A 332 -23.01 3.10 4.53
N ARG A 333 -22.80 1.79 4.55
CA ARG A 333 -22.79 0.97 5.77
C ARG A 333 -21.37 0.54 6.08
N ILE A 334 -20.97 0.72 7.34
CA ILE A 334 -19.67 0.28 7.89
C ILE A 334 -19.96 -0.86 8.88
N GLU A 335 -19.43 -2.05 8.61
CA GLU A 335 -19.44 -3.19 9.53
C GLU A 335 -18.01 -3.47 10.02
N ASP A 336 -17.87 -3.76 11.31
CA ASP A 336 -16.58 -4.02 11.95
C ASP A 336 -16.65 -5.19 12.93
N ARG A 337 -15.71 -6.13 12.78
CA ARG A 337 -15.48 -7.28 13.64
C ARG A 337 -14.01 -7.37 14.08
N ASP A 338 -13.20 -6.36 13.79
CA ASP A 338 -11.76 -6.40 14.03
C ASP A 338 -11.42 -5.85 15.44
N PRO A 339 -10.91 -6.67 16.37
CA PRO A 339 -10.55 -6.19 17.70
C PRO A 339 -9.30 -5.30 17.73
N TYR A 340 -8.51 -5.26 16.65
CA TYR A 340 -7.21 -4.59 16.58
C TYR A 340 -7.07 -3.60 15.43
N ASP A 341 -8.09 -3.52 14.58
CA ASP A 341 -8.18 -2.59 13.46
C ASP A 341 -9.54 -1.86 13.45
N TYR A 342 -9.81 -1.10 12.40
CA TYR A 342 -11.11 -0.49 12.16
C TYR A 342 -11.36 -0.28 10.66
N ALA A 343 -12.62 -0.20 10.25
CA ALA A 343 -12.96 0.38 8.96
C ALA A 343 -12.91 1.92 9.03
N ARG A 344 -12.52 2.55 7.92
CA ARG A 344 -12.55 4.00 7.77
C ARG A 344 -12.95 4.43 6.36
N ALA A 345 -13.91 5.34 6.28
CA ALA A 345 -14.32 6.01 5.05
C ALA A 345 -14.02 7.51 5.15
N ILE A 346 -13.39 8.07 4.12
CA ILE A 346 -13.06 9.50 4.05
C ILE A 346 -13.65 10.08 2.77
N LYS A 347 -14.44 11.14 2.91
CA LYS A 347 -14.87 11.99 1.80
C LYS A 347 -14.01 13.25 1.81
N VAL A 348 -13.34 13.52 0.70
CA VAL A 348 -12.55 14.75 0.51
C VAL A 348 -13.43 15.76 -0.22
N PHE A 349 -13.38 17.01 0.22
CA PHE A 349 -14.10 18.13 -0.37
C PHE A 349 -13.14 19.31 -0.59
N CYS A 350 -13.61 20.35 -1.29
CA CYS A 350 -12.80 21.54 -1.55
C CYS A 350 -12.41 22.22 -0.23
N GLU A 351 -11.14 22.59 -0.05
CA GLU A 351 -10.72 23.16 1.23
C GLU A 351 -11.45 24.47 1.54
N SER A 352 -11.91 24.63 2.78
CA SER A 352 -12.62 25.84 3.20
C SER A 352 -12.37 26.15 4.67
N ARG A 353 -12.50 27.45 5.01
CA ARG A 353 -12.46 27.92 6.40
C ARG A 353 -13.79 27.74 7.11
N SER A 354 -14.91 27.73 6.38
CA SER A 354 -16.24 27.51 6.95
C SER A 354 -16.97 26.41 6.21
N VAL A 355 -17.33 25.36 6.96
CA VAL A 355 -17.91 24.13 6.44
C VAL A 355 -19.16 23.80 7.24
N SER A 356 -20.25 23.53 6.52
CA SER A 356 -21.45 22.93 7.11
C SER A 356 -21.63 21.50 6.59
N VAL A 357 -21.76 20.55 7.51
CA VAL A 357 -21.97 19.14 7.21
C VAL A 357 -23.23 18.65 7.90
N SER A 358 -24.10 17.96 7.16
CA SER A 358 -25.23 17.22 7.73
C SER A 358 -25.14 15.75 7.35
N LEU A 359 -25.51 14.85 8.26
CA LEU A 359 -25.61 13.42 8.00
C LEU A 359 -26.58 12.73 8.96
N ASP A 360 -27.17 11.63 8.52
CA ASP A 360 -27.95 10.73 9.35
C ASP A 360 -27.12 9.49 9.68
N VAL A 361 -27.16 9.06 10.94
CA VAL A 361 -26.49 7.86 11.42
C VAL A 361 -27.50 6.92 12.08
N VAL A 362 -27.45 5.63 11.74
CA VAL A 362 -28.15 4.56 12.45
C VAL A 362 -27.11 3.54 12.91
N ALA A 363 -26.99 3.34 14.22
CA ALA A 363 -26.20 2.25 14.77
C ALA A 363 -27.11 1.03 15.00
N ASP A 364 -26.72 -0.14 14.49
CA ASP A 364 -27.55 -1.35 14.62
C ASP A 364 -27.45 -1.96 16.03
N GLN A 365 -26.59 -1.43 16.89
CA GLN A 365 -26.29 -1.94 18.22
C GLN A 365 -25.99 -0.83 19.25
N VAL A 366 -26.13 -1.21 20.52
CA VAL A 366 -25.52 -0.57 21.71
C VAL A 366 -24.79 -1.65 22.52
N GLY A 367 -23.91 -1.25 23.42
CA GLY A 367 -23.10 -2.13 24.28
C GLY A 367 -21.73 -2.51 23.69
N ARG A 368 -21.46 -2.18 22.42
CA ARG A 368 -20.19 -2.48 21.73
C ARG A 368 -19.93 -1.55 20.54
N GLY A 369 -18.66 -1.41 20.19
CA GLY A 369 -18.18 -0.60 19.06
C GLY A 369 -18.26 0.91 19.32
N THR A 370 -17.46 1.66 18.57
CA THR A 370 -17.48 3.13 18.55
C THR A 370 -17.52 3.61 17.11
N LEU A 371 -18.33 4.61 16.79
CA LEU A 371 -18.22 5.34 15.52
C LEU A 371 -17.67 6.75 15.81
N GLN A 372 -16.53 7.09 15.21
CA GLN A 372 -15.96 8.43 15.24
C GLN A 372 -16.23 9.15 13.91
N ILE A 373 -16.75 10.37 14.01
CA ILE A 373 -17.09 11.28 12.92
C ILE A 373 -16.23 12.54 13.11
N GLU A 374 -15.45 12.89 12.09
CA GLU A 374 -14.41 13.91 12.24
C GLU A 374 -14.36 14.83 11.03
N LEU A 375 -14.29 16.14 11.27
CA LEU A 375 -13.82 17.08 10.25
C LEU A 375 -12.32 17.26 10.41
N MET A 376 -11.60 17.16 9.30
CA MET A 376 -10.14 17.15 9.29
C MET A 376 -9.57 18.28 8.43
N GLY A 377 -8.42 18.79 8.86
CA GLY A 377 -7.67 19.81 8.12
C GLY A 377 -6.74 19.23 7.05
N LYS A 378 -6.03 20.14 6.37
CA LYS A 378 -5.18 19.81 5.21
C LYS A 378 -3.84 19.15 5.56
N PHE A 379 -2.89 19.94 6.05
CA PHE A 379 -1.53 19.47 6.27
C PHE A 379 -1.38 18.86 7.66
N GLY A 380 -0.76 17.68 7.74
CA GLY A 380 -0.63 16.92 8.99
C GLY A 380 -1.92 16.22 9.43
N SER A 381 -3.01 16.35 8.66
CA SER A 381 -4.32 15.74 8.95
C SER A 381 -4.83 16.00 10.38
N PRO A 382 -4.83 17.27 10.87
CA PRO A 382 -5.37 17.57 12.19
C PRO A 382 -6.86 17.20 12.25
N ARG A 383 -7.32 16.86 13.45
CA ARG A 383 -8.69 16.43 13.77
C ARG A 383 -9.37 17.48 14.68
N PRO A 384 -9.73 18.66 14.14
CA PRO A 384 -10.35 19.76 14.88
C PRO A 384 -11.71 19.41 15.47
N VAL A 385 -12.60 18.79 14.69
CA VAL A 385 -13.94 18.40 15.14
C VAL A 385 -13.99 16.90 15.30
N ARG A 386 -14.47 16.43 16.47
CA ARG A 386 -14.56 15.01 16.80
C ARG A 386 -15.89 14.74 17.49
N ILE A 387 -16.67 13.84 16.92
CA ILE A 387 -17.94 13.37 17.49
C ILE A 387 -17.87 11.85 17.55
N SER A 388 -18.27 11.26 18.68
CA SER A 388 -18.19 9.82 18.92
C SER A 388 -19.53 9.27 19.37
N LEU A 389 -20.03 8.23 18.71
CA LEU A 389 -21.06 7.35 19.24
C LEU A 389 -20.36 6.24 20.02
N LEU A 390 -20.51 6.24 21.34
CA LEU A 390 -19.84 5.34 22.28
C LEU A 390 -20.67 4.09 22.57
N PRO A 391 -20.04 2.96 22.94
CA PRO A 391 -20.74 1.70 23.15
C PRO A 391 -21.79 1.78 24.27
N GLN A 392 -21.69 2.73 25.22
CA GLN A 392 -22.70 2.92 26.27
C GLN A 392 -23.99 3.59 25.78
N GLY A 393 -24.17 3.82 24.47
CA GLY A 393 -25.32 4.54 23.93
C GLY A 393 -25.24 6.06 24.15
N GLN A 394 -24.03 6.58 24.35
CA GLN A 394 -23.77 8.02 24.55
C GLN A 394 -23.15 8.64 23.31
N ILE A 395 -23.47 9.90 23.05
CA ILE A 395 -22.84 10.71 22.01
C ILE A 395 -21.96 11.74 22.70
N HIS A 396 -20.68 11.73 22.38
CA HIS A 396 -19.70 12.69 22.88
C HIS A 396 -19.19 13.58 21.76
N ALA A 397 -18.85 14.82 22.08
CA ALA A 397 -18.20 15.74 21.16
C ALA A 397 -17.06 16.50 21.87
N ALA A 398 -15.97 16.77 21.14
CA ALA A 398 -14.80 17.41 21.72
C ALA A 398 -14.96 18.94 21.85
N ASP A 399 -14.79 19.49 23.05
CA ASP A 399 -14.64 20.92 23.31
C ASP A 399 -13.21 21.20 23.79
N GLY A 400 -12.34 21.50 22.83
CA GLY A 400 -10.90 21.60 23.05
C GLY A 400 -10.30 20.25 23.42
N GLN A 401 -9.67 20.16 24.60
CA GLN A 401 -9.08 18.91 25.08
C GLN A 401 -10.07 18.00 25.82
N ARG A 402 -11.34 18.40 25.98
CA ARG A 402 -12.34 17.64 26.73
C ARG A 402 -13.31 16.97 25.78
N ASP A 403 -13.63 15.70 26.04
CA ASP A 403 -14.74 15.01 25.38
C ASP A 403 -16.00 15.13 26.24
N MET A 404 -16.99 15.90 25.78
CA MET A 404 -18.19 16.25 26.53
C MET A 404 -19.38 15.39 26.09
N PRO A 405 -20.20 14.86 27.00
CA PRO A 405 -21.46 14.20 26.65
C PRO A 405 -22.45 15.24 26.09
N VAL A 406 -22.99 14.96 24.90
CA VAL A 406 -23.90 15.88 24.19
C VAL A 406 -25.24 15.25 23.83
N GLY A 407 -25.41 13.95 24.05
CA GLY A 407 -26.66 13.24 23.80
C GLY A 407 -26.54 11.73 24.01
N SER A 408 -27.58 11.00 23.66
CA SER A 408 -27.63 9.54 23.70
C SER A 408 -28.29 8.98 22.44
N TYR A 409 -28.12 7.68 22.21
CA TYR A 409 -28.76 6.95 21.13
C TYR A 409 -29.12 5.53 21.55
N SER A 410 -30.13 4.96 20.88
CA SER A 410 -30.52 3.55 20.99
C SER A 410 -30.25 2.81 19.68
N ALA A 411 -30.13 1.48 19.75
CA ALA A 411 -29.96 0.63 18.57
C ALA A 411 -31.15 0.80 17.59
N GLY A 412 -30.85 0.91 16.30
CA GLY A 412 -31.84 1.13 15.23
C GLY A 412 -32.42 2.55 15.18
N GLN A 413 -32.08 3.43 16.12
CA GLN A 413 -32.54 4.81 16.13
C GLN A 413 -31.73 5.64 15.12
N LYS A 414 -32.43 6.43 14.30
CA LYS A 414 -31.81 7.47 13.48
C LYS A 414 -31.37 8.66 14.34
N VAL A 415 -30.12 9.04 14.19
CA VAL A 415 -29.51 10.25 14.77
C VAL A 415 -29.14 11.18 13.62
N SER A 416 -29.79 12.33 13.54
CA SER A 416 -29.47 13.37 12.56
C SER A 416 -28.47 14.35 13.16
N LEU A 417 -27.31 14.52 12.51
CA LEU A 417 -26.22 15.40 12.94
C LEU A 417 -26.09 16.58 11.98
N SER A 418 -25.94 17.78 12.52
CA SER A 418 -25.56 18.99 11.79
C SER A 418 -24.37 19.64 12.46
N ILE A 419 -23.29 19.88 11.70
CA ILE A 419 -22.02 20.43 12.16
C ILE A 419 -21.75 21.70 11.37
N MET A 420 -21.60 22.83 12.04
CA MET A 420 -21.13 24.08 11.43
C MET A 420 -19.77 24.42 12.04
N ALA A 421 -18.71 24.30 11.25
CA ALA A 421 -17.33 24.49 11.70
C ALA A 421 -16.70 25.71 11.04
N ASP A 422 -16.02 26.53 11.84
CA ASP A 422 -15.31 27.74 11.44
C ASP A 422 -13.86 27.68 11.91
N ALA A 423 -12.97 27.41 10.96
CA ALA A 423 -11.53 27.34 11.15
C ALA A 423 -10.89 28.69 11.47
N SER A 424 -11.50 29.80 11.04
CA SER A 424 -11.00 31.15 11.37
C SER A 424 -11.18 31.47 12.85
N ARG A 425 -12.23 30.92 13.46
CA ARG A 425 -12.53 31.05 14.90
C ARG A 425 -12.00 29.88 15.73
N GLY A 426 -11.65 28.76 15.09
CA GLY A 426 -11.28 27.53 15.77
C GLY A 426 -12.44 26.93 16.57
N ARG A 427 -13.67 27.06 16.05
CA ARG A 427 -14.91 26.74 16.78
C ARG A 427 -15.89 25.97 15.90
N TYR A 428 -16.77 25.20 16.51
CA TYR A 428 -17.91 24.60 15.82
C TYR A 428 -19.19 24.60 16.67
N ALA A 429 -20.32 24.57 15.98
CA ALA A 429 -21.62 24.26 16.53
C ALA A 429 -22.05 22.84 16.13
N LEU A 430 -22.80 22.18 17.00
CA LEU A 430 -23.35 20.85 16.78
C LEU A 430 -24.83 20.83 17.16
N GLU A 431 -25.65 20.36 16.23
CA GLU A 431 -27.04 20.00 16.48
C GLU A 431 -27.23 18.50 16.33
N ILE A 432 -28.03 17.93 17.23
CA ILE A 432 -28.46 16.54 17.19
C ILE A 432 -29.99 16.52 17.17
N ASN A 433 -30.57 15.88 16.15
CA ASN A 433 -32.02 15.79 15.94
C ASN A 433 -32.71 17.17 15.97
N GLY A 434 -32.08 18.18 15.39
CA GLY A 434 -32.58 19.57 15.33
C GLY A 434 -32.44 20.36 16.64
N ARG A 435 -31.83 19.79 17.68
CA ARG A 435 -31.53 20.50 18.93
C ARG A 435 -30.06 20.90 18.97
N LEU A 436 -29.79 22.18 19.20
CA LEU A 436 -28.44 22.69 19.45
C LEU A 436 -27.90 22.13 20.78
N VAL A 437 -26.83 21.34 20.72
CA VAL A 437 -26.20 20.68 21.88
C VAL A 437 -24.81 21.27 22.18
N ALA A 438 -24.16 21.89 21.21
CA ALA A 438 -22.97 22.71 21.40
C ALA A 438 -23.03 23.93 20.48
N ARG A 439 -22.79 25.13 21.02
CA ARG A 439 -22.89 26.38 20.26
C ARG A 439 -21.53 26.88 19.74
N GLU A 440 -20.50 26.79 20.58
CA GLU A 440 -19.18 27.39 20.36
C GLU A 440 -18.08 26.45 20.90
N ALA A 441 -18.18 25.16 20.61
CA ALA A 441 -17.20 24.18 21.05
C ALA A 441 -15.85 24.46 20.38
N GLU A 442 -14.76 24.43 21.16
CA GLU A 442 -13.41 24.67 20.68
C GLU A 442 -12.90 23.50 19.84
N PHE A 443 -12.17 23.80 18.78
CA PHE A 443 -11.45 22.79 18.03
C PHE A 443 -10.45 22.03 18.93
N ALA A 444 -10.48 20.70 18.84
CA ALA A 444 -9.57 19.85 19.61
C ALA A 444 -8.11 19.94 19.13
N GLN A 445 -7.91 20.35 17.89
CA GLN A 445 -6.62 20.66 17.28
C GLN A 445 -6.80 21.85 16.32
N PRO A 446 -5.80 22.75 16.21
CA PRO A 446 -5.88 23.85 15.26
C PRO A 446 -5.86 23.34 13.81
N ALA A 447 -6.58 24.04 12.94
CA ALA A 447 -6.56 23.82 11.50
C ALA A 447 -6.86 25.14 10.79
N GLU A 448 -6.07 25.50 9.76
CA GLU A 448 -6.31 26.73 8.97
C GLU A 448 -7.49 26.59 8.00
N VAL A 449 -7.69 25.38 7.50
CA VAL A 449 -8.78 24.99 6.59
C VAL A 449 -9.20 23.56 6.90
N LEU A 450 -10.45 23.24 6.61
CA LEU A 450 -11.03 21.89 6.65
C LEU A 450 -11.16 21.36 5.22
N ARG A 451 -10.97 20.05 5.01
CA ARG A 451 -11.02 19.45 3.66
C ARG A 451 -11.58 18.03 3.59
N GLN A 452 -11.87 17.43 4.73
CA GLN A 452 -12.19 16.01 4.83
C GLN A 452 -13.21 15.77 5.93
N ILE A 453 -14.17 14.88 5.66
CA ILE A 453 -14.92 14.19 6.71
C ILE A 453 -14.48 12.73 6.76
N SER A 454 -14.19 12.26 7.97
CA SER A 454 -13.77 10.89 8.25
C SER A 454 -14.81 10.19 9.12
N LEU A 455 -15.22 9.00 8.71
CA LEU A 455 -16.10 8.08 9.43
C LEU A 455 -15.29 6.84 9.76
N ARG A 456 -15.16 6.50 11.04
CA ARG A 456 -14.30 5.39 11.49
C ARG A 456 -14.98 4.55 12.57
N SER A 457 -15.01 3.24 12.42
CA SER A 457 -15.65 2.29 13.35
C SER A 457 -14.79 1.92 14.57
N GLY A 458 -13.88 2.81 14.96
CA GLY A 458 -12.99 2.62 16.09
C GLY A 458 -12.26 3.89 16.51
N GLU A 459 -11.60 3.83 17.66
CA GLU A 459 -10.86 4.96 18.20
C GLU A 459 -9.61 5.26 17.36
N TYR A 460 -9.30 6.54 17.20
CA TYR A 460 -8.02 6.94 16.62
C TYR A 460 -6.86 6.51 17.51
N ARG A 461 -5.90 5.79 16.95
CA ARG A 461 -4.74 5.26 17.69
C ARG A 461 -3.40 5.91 17.35
N GLY A 462 -3.35 6.82 16.36
CA GLY A 462 -2.08 7.35 15.87
C GLY A 462 -1.15 6.23 15.37
N ILE A 463 -0.07 5.95 16.10
CA ILE A 463 0.83 4.82 15.81
C ILE A 463 0.40 3.63 16.68
N GLY A 464 -0.10 2.54 16.08
CA GLY A 464 -0.60 1.36 16.80
C GLY A 464 0.42 0.67 17.72
N GLY A 465 1.72 0.90 17.55
CA GLY A 465 2.76 0.43 18.48
C GLY A 465 3.24 -1.01 18.24
N LEU A 466 4.31 -1.39 18.97
CA LEU A 466 4.97 -2.71 18.93
C LEU A 466 4.43 -3.64 20.04
N ASN A 467 3.13 -3.66 20.25
CA ASN A 467 2.53 -4.42 21.35
C ASN A 467 1.87 -5.69 20.79
N PRO A 468 2.52 -6.88 20.89
CA PRO A 468 1.86 -8.11 20.53
C PRO A 468 0.56 -8.26 21.30
N VAL A 469 -0.47 -8.74 20.62
CA VAL A 469 -1.76 -8.98 21.26
C VAL A 469 -1.70 -10.30 22.02
N PRO A 470 -2.55 -10.50 23.05
CA PRO A 470 -2.58 -11.77 23.77
C PRO A 470 -2.84 -12.97 22.83
N PRO A 471 -2.28 -14.16 23.11
CA PRO A 471 -2.55 -15.33 22.29
C PRO A 471 -4.05 -15.66 22.20
N GLY A 472 -4.52 -15.98 21.00
CA GLY A 472 -5.91 -16.41 20.75
C GLY A 472 -6.95 -15.28 20.67
N THR A 473 -6.53 -14.02 20.80
CA THR A 473 -7.45 -12.87 20.71
C THR A 473 -7.55 -12.26 19.32
N ASP A 474 -6.61 -12.56 18.41
CA ASP A 474 -6.69 -12.17 16.99
C ASP A 474 -7.70 -13.06 16.25
N ARG A 475 -8.98 -12.77 16.46
CA ARG A 475 -10.15 -13.44 15.87
C ARG A 475 -11.29 -12.45 15.75
N PRO A 476 -12.20 -12.60 14.77
CA PRO A 476 -13.29 -11.66 14.60
C PRO A 476 -14.23 -11.68 15.81
N THR A 477 -14.72 -10.51 16.21
CA THR A 477 -15.72 -10.33 17.26
C THR A 477 -17.14 -10.36 16.70
N GLU A 478 -18.14 -10.19 17.57
CA GLU A 478 -19.48 -9.83 17.11
C GLU A 478 -19.44 -8.52 16.30
N PRO A 479 -20.23 -8.40 15.23
CA PRO A 479 -20.22 -7.21 14.39
C PRO A 479 -20.81 -6.00 15.11
N CYS A 480 -20.19 -4.87 14.83
CA CYS A 480 -20.75 -3.54 15.02
C CYS A 480 -21.05 -2.96 13.64
N SER A 481 -22.25 -2.40 13.44
CA SER A 481 -22.69 -1.85 12.16
C SER A 481 -23.23 -0.44 12.33
N TYR A 482 -22.85 0.44 11.40
CA TYR A 482 -23.26 1.83 11.33
C TYR A 482 -23.68 2.16 9.91
N GLN A 483 -24.89 2.69 9.75
CA GLN A 483 -25.40 3.20 8.48
C GLN A 483 -25.28 4.71 8.50
N ILE A 484 -24.69 5.27 7.45
CA ILE A 484 -24.55 6.71 7.26
C ILE A 484 -25.25 7.08 5.97
N ALA A 485 -26.23 7.96 6.05
CA ALA A 485 -27.04 8.41 4.92
C ALA A 485 -27.15 9.94 4.91
N ASN A 486 -27.66 10.49 3.81
CA ASN A 486 -27.94 11.93 3.67
C ASN A 486 -26.73 12.83 3.98
N LEU A 487 -25.52 12.36 3.70
CA LEU A 487 -24.32 13.18 3.84
C LEU A 487 -24.38 14.35 2.86
N ARG A 488 -24.42 15.56 3.39
CA ARG A 488 -24.31 16.80 2.61
C ARG A 488 -23.18 17.63 3.18
N ILE A 489 -22.35 18.15 2.31
CA ILE A 489 -21.23 19.02 2.64
C ILE A 489 -21.45 20.30 1.86
N SER A 490 -21.34 21.43 2.54
CA SER A 490 -21.38 22.75 1.94
C SER A 490 -20.18 23.52 2.44
N THR A 491 -19.42 24.05 1.48
CA THR A 491 -18.27 24.89 1.71
C THR A 491 -18.63 26.30 1.28
N SER A 492 -18.19 27.29 2.04
CA SER A 492 -18.16 28.65 1.52
C SER A 492 -16.86 28.78 0.71
N SER A 493 -16.98 29.12 -0.57
CA SER A 493 -15.84 29.63 -1.33
C SER A 493 -15.47 30.96 -0.69
N GLY A 494 -14.32 31.01 -0.02
CA GLY A 494 -13.74 32.29 0.36
C GLY A 494 -13.44 33.06 -0.91
N GLU A 495 -14.12 34.19 -1.12
CA GLU A 495 -13.57 35.29 -1.91
C GLU A 495 -12.33 35.87 -1.24
#